data_AF-A0A6N2WI45-F1
#
_entry.id   AF-A0A6N2WI45-F1
#
_cell.length_a   1.000
_cell.length_b   1.000
_cell.length_c   1.000
_cell.angle_alpha   90.00
_cell.angle_beta   90.00
_cell.angle_gamma   90.00
#
_symmetry.space_group_name_H-M   'P 1'
#
loop_
_entity.id
_entity.type
_entity.pdbx_description
1 polymer ?
#
loop_
_entity_poly.entity_id
_entity_poly.type
_entity_poly.pdbx_seq_one_letter_code
_entity_poly.pdbx_strand_id
1 'polypeptide(L)' 'MPSPGAIIFFDWEHDGTCDHVGIVERCDGTTVYTIEGNSGDAVKERSYAISSDSIMGYGMVVY' A
#
# COMPACT_ATOMS: atom_id res chain seq x y z
N MET A 1 -5.99 11.44 -2.75
CA MET A 1 -4.94 10.64 -3.42
C MET A 1 -3.89 10.25 -2.41
N PRO A 2 -3.38 9.00 -2.42
CA PRO A 2 -2.26 8.58 -1.58
C PRO A 2 -1.06 9.48 -1.82
N SER A 3 -0.34 9.82 -0.75
CA SER A 3 0.83 10.70 -0.81
C SER A 3 2.11 9.87 -0.69
N PRO A 4 3.17 10.22 -1.44
CA PRO A 4 4.50 9.63 -1.23
C PRO A 4 4.91 9.67 0.25
N GLY A 5 5.47 8.56 0.74
CA GLY A 5 5.87 8.39 2.14
C GLY A 5 4.76 7.94 3.09
N ALA A 6 3.49 7.90 2.65
CA ALA A 6 2.43 7.29 3.45
C ALA A 6 2.63 5.77 3.55
N ILE A 7 2.24 5.18 4.68
CA ILE A 7 2.09 3.73 4.83
C ILE A 7 0.77 3.34 4.15
N ILE A 8 0.79 2.31 3.33
CA ILE A 8 -0.41 1.65 2.80
C ILE A 8 -0.63 0.35 3.57
N PHE A 9 -1.87 0.07 3.93
CA PHE A 9 -2.29 -1.13 4.67
C PHE A 9 -3.16 -2.00 3.77
N PHE A 10 -2.93 -3.31 3.81
CA PHE A 10 -3.69 -4.29 3.04
C PHE A 10 -4.42 -5.27 3.94
N ASP A 11 -5.65 -5.60 3.55
CA ASP A 11 -6.50 -6.65 4.11
C ASP A 11 -6.86 -7.57 2.95
N TRP A 12 -6.12 -8.66 2.81
CA TRP A 12 -6.25 -9.64 1.72
C TRP A 12 -7.37 -10.64 1.99
N GLU A 13 -7.68 -10.87 3.26
CA GLU A 13 -8.68 -11.85 3.72
C GLU A 13 -10.06 -11.21 3.92
N HIS A 14 -10.14 -9.88 3.88
CA HIS A 14 -11.33 -9.06 4.07
C HIS A 14 -11.99 -9.26 5.42
N ASP A 15 -11.18 -9.48 6.47
CA ASP A 15 -11.65 -9.77 7.82
C ASP A 15 -11.60 -8.53 8.76
N GLY A 16 -11.12 -7.40 8.25
CA GLY A 16 -10.96 -6.16 9.01
C GLY A 16 -9.63 -6.07 9.78
N THR A 17 -8.74 -7.04 9.62
CA THR A 17 -7.38 -7.05 10.17
C THR A 17 -6.37 -6.72 9.07
N CYS A 18 -5.29 -6.02 9.43
CA CYS A 18 -4.23 -5.73 8.49
C CYS A 18 -3.29 -6.94 8.34
N ASP A 19 -3.11 -7.41 7.11
CA ASP A 19 -2.21 -8.52 6.77
C ASP A 19 -0.82 -8.03 6.36
N HIS A 20 -0.77 -6.92 5.63
CA HIS A 20 0.46 -6.45 5.01
C HIS A 20 0.54 -4.92 4.95
N VAL A 21 1.75 -4.40 4.91
CA VAL A 21 2.02 -2.97 4.77
C VAL A 21 3.12 -2.71 3.75
N GLY A 22 3.02 -1.56 3.09
CA GLY A 22 4.04 -1.02 2.19
C GLY A 22 4.22 0.48 2.38
N ILE A 23 5.17 1.06 1.64
CA ILE A 23 5.34 2.52 1.58
C ILE A 23 4.88 2.99 0.21
N VAL A 24 4.04 4.02 0.17
CA VAL A 24 3.65 4.70 -1.06
C VAL A 24 4.87 5.43 -1.63
N GLU A 25 5.30 5.04 -2.82
CA GLU A 25 6.37 5.73 -3.55
C GLU A 25 5.79 6.88 -4.38
N ARG A 26 4.71 6.62 -5.12
CA ARG A 26 4.01 7.61 -5.96
C ARG A 26 2.56 7.19 -6.24
N CYS A 27 1.77 8.13 -6.76
CA CYS A 27 0.42 7.85 -7.26
C CYS A 27 0.08 8.74 -8.46
N ASP A 28 -0.50 8.16 -9.51
CA ASP A 28 -0.80 8.86 -10.78
C ASP A 28 -2.26 9.30 -10.94
N GLY A 29 -3.08 9.14 -9.90
CA GLY A 29 -4.52 9.43 -9.95
C GLY A 29 -5.40 8.19 -10.07
N THR A 30 -4.86 7.07 -10.55
CA THR A 30 -5.59 5.80 -10.73
C THR A 30 -4.86 4.60 -10.16
N THR A 31 -3.54 4.65 -10.13
CA THR A 31 -2.65 3.61 -9.66
C THR A 31 -1.79 4.16 -8.54
N VAL A 32 -1.69 3.42 -7.44
CA VAL A 32 -0.70 3.64 -6.39
C VAL A 32 0.47 2.69 -6.63
N TYR A 33 1.68 3.22 -6.50
CA TYR A 33 2.91 2.46 -6.60
C TYR A 33 3.60 2.46 -5.26
N THR A 34 4.11 1.30 -4.87
CA THR A 34 4.53 1.00 -3.51
C THR A 34 5.88 0.30 -3.50
N ILE A 35 6.64 0.51 -2.43
CA ILE A 35 7.82 -0.30 -2.11
C ILE A 35 7.43 -1.25 -0.98
N GLU A 36 7.51 -2.55 -1.26
CA GLU A 36 7.04 -3.62 -0.37
C GLU A 36 8.14 -4.64 -0.11
N GLY A 37 8.31 -5.00 1.17
CA GLY A 37 9.11 -6.15 1.58
C GLY A 37 8.35 -7.45 1.39
N ASN A 38 9.01 -8.59 1.61
CA ASN A 38 8.41 -9.92 1.50
C ASN A 38 7.70 -10.18 0.14
N SER A 39 8.10 -9.48 -0.91
CA SER A 39 7.55 -9.62 -2.26
C SER A 39 8.26 -10.76 -3.01
N GLY A 40 8.16 -11.98 -2.47
CA GLY A 40 8.99 -13.13 -2.85
C GLY A 40 10.42 -12.97 -2.33
N ASP A 41 10.56 -12.92 -1.00
CA ASP A 41 11.82 -12.82 -0.25
C ASP A 41 12.74 -11.65 -0.64
N ALA A 42 12.16 -10.57 -1.17
CA ALA A 42 12.90 -9.37 -1.57
C ALA A 42 12.05 -8.10 -1.41
N VAL A 43 12.73 -6.96 -1.44
CA VAL A 43 12.10 -5.65 -1.61
C VAL A 43 11.81 -5.44 -3.09
N LYS A 44 10.56 -5.10 -3.43
CA LYS A 44 10.15 -4.85 -4.83
C LYS A 44 9.18 -3.67 -4.92
N GLU A 45 9.15 -3.04 -6.09
CA GLU A 45 8.06 -2.17 -6.47
C GLU A 45 6.82 -3.01 -6.80
N ARG A 46 5.66 -2.56 -6.32
CA ARG A 46 4.34 -3.11 -6.66
C ARG A 46 3.41 -1.96 -7.05
N SER A 47 2.30 -2.30 -7.69
CA SER A 47 1.34 -1.32 -8.17
C SER A 47 -0.08 -1.86 -8.10
N TYR A 48 -1.00 -1.04 -7.64
CA TYR A 48 -2.40 -1.41 -7.43
C TYR A 48 -3.31 -0.30 -7.91
N ALA A 49 -4.48 -0.66 -8.42
CA ALA A 49 -5.53 0.33 -8.62
C ALA A 49 -5.91 0.94 -7.26
N ILE A 50 -6.10 2.25 -7.19
CA ILE A 50 -6.49 2.94 -5.93
C ILE A 50 -7.84 2.46 -5.38
N SER A 51 -8.65 1.83 -6.24
CA SER A 51 -9.95 1.24 -5.92
C SER A 51 -9.87 -0.25 -5.57
N SER A 52 -8.67 -0.81 -5.38
CA SER A 52 -8.52 -2.21 -5.02
C SER A 52 -9.15 -2.47 -3.65
N ASP A 53 -10.03 -3.48 -3.58
CA ASP A 53 -10.72 -3.86 -2.34
C ASP A 53 -9.77 -4.45 -1.29
N SER A 54 -8.55 -4.85 -1.69
CA SER A 54 -7.51 -5.30 -0.78
C SER A 54 -6.80 -4.14 -0.04
N ILE A 55 -7.02 -2.90 -0.46
CA ILE A 55 -6.43 -1.73 0.21
C ILE A 55 -7.33 -1.35 1.38
N MET A 56 -6.85 -1.61 2.59
CA MET A 56 -7.54 -1.26 3.83
C MET A 56 -7.49 0.24 4.10
N GLY A 57 -6.39 0.91 3.74
CA GLY A 57 -6.25 2.36 3.89
C GLY A 57 -4.82 2.86 3.83
N TYR A 58 -4.65 4.12 4.22
CA TYR A 58 -3.37 4.84 4.21
C TYR A 58 -3.15 5.58 5.53
N GLY A 59 -1.91 5.60 6.03
CA GLY A 59 -1.52 6.33 7.24
C GLY A 59 -0.31 7.21 6.99
N MET A 60 -0.33 8.44 7.49
CA MET A 60 0.80 9.37 7.42
C MET A 60 1.45 9.46 8.80
N VAL A 61 2.77 9.25 8.86
CA VAL A 61 3.54 9.47 10.07
C VAL A 61 3.92 10.94 10.12
N VAL A 62 3.39 11.66 11.11
CA VAL A 62 3.70 13.07 11.35
C VAL A 62 4.38 13.20 12.72
N TYR A 63 5.39 14.07 12.81
CA TYR A 63 6.15 14.33 14.02
C TYR A 63 5.46 15.36 14.92
#